data_AF-A0A967WIB0-F1
#
_entry.id   AF-A0A967WIB0-F1
#
_cell.length_a   1.000
_cell.length_b   1.000
_cell.length_c   1.000
_cell.angle_alpha   90.00
_cell.angle_beta   90.00
_cell.angle_gamma   90.00
#
_symmetry.space_group_name_H-M   'P 1'
#
loop_
_entity.id
_entity.type
_entity.pdbx_description
1 polymer ?
#
loop_
_entity_poly.entity_id
_entity_poly.type
_entity_poly.pdbx_seq_one_letter_code
_entity_poly.pdbx_strand_id
1 'polypeptide(L)'
;FDQIRTQVASAFGVPETMIADAANYATAKEHRLSFYQDTVIPKADQIQHALNRQLFEAQGLEFVFQFDQIEAIQKDEAEKAEYMRMLVDGKIITKDEARDALGYEPMDAAQEEELKPPAPDFTPNPQNNPQNPQPDVEPDVNQKALEAAVQDDLRKWEKKALSKG
;
A
#
# COMPACT_ATOMS: atom_id res chain seq x y z
N PHE A 1 -34.86 32.30 -7.00
CA PHE A 1 -34.76 31.09 -7.85
C PHE A 1 -33.85 30.05 -7.21
N ASP A 2 -32.69 30.43 -6.64
CA ASP A 2 -31.78 29.48 -5.99
C ASP A 2 -32.41 28.70 -4.83
N GLN A 3 -33.19 29.35 -3.97
CA GLN A 3 -33.87 28.67 -2.85
C GLN A 3 -34.82 27.54 -3.32
N ILE A 4 -35.51 27.73 -4.45
CA ILE A 4 -36.40 26.71 -5.02
C ILE A 4 -35.58 25.55 -5.59
N ARG A 5 -34.47 25.84 -6.27
CA ARG A 5 -33.54 24.82 -6.78
C ARG A 5 -33.01 23.94 -5.65
N THR A 6 -32.58 24.55 -4.54
CA THR A 6 -32.03 23.83 -3.38
C THR A 6 -33.11 23.00 -2.68
N GLN A 7 -34.35 23.49 -2.58
CA GLN A 7 -35.47 22.72 -2.03
C GLN A 7 -35.81 21.48 -2.88
N VAL A 8 -35.88 21.64 -4.20
CA VAL A 8 -36.13 20.51 -5.11
C VAL A 8 -35.01 19.49 -5.03
N ALA A 9 -33.75 19.94 -5.05
CA ALA A 9 -32.59 19.07 -4.88
C ALA A 9 -32.64 18.24 -3.60
N SER A 10 -32.91 18.91 -2.48
CA SER A 10 -33.03 18.28 -1.16
C SER A 10 -34.17 17.25 -1.13
N ALA A 11 -35.30 17.53 -1.79
CA ALA A 11 -36.42 16.58 -1.88
C ALA A 11 -36.05 15.29 -2.63
N PHE A 12 -35.13 15.35 -3.58
CA PHE A 12 -34.61 14.17 -4.28
C PHE A 12 -33.43 13.48 -3.56
N GLY A 13 -32.98 14.04 -2.44
CA GLY A 13 -31.79 13.59 -1.71
C GLY A 13 -30.47 14.04 -2.34
N VAL A 14 -30.48 14.99 -3.28
CA VAL A 14 -29.28 15.47 -3.97
C VAL A 14 -28.66 16.62 -3.17
N PRO A 15 -27.39 16.53 -2.73
CA PRO A 15 -26.71 17.61 -2.01
C PRO A 15 -26.57 18.88 -2.87
N GLU A 16 -26.66 20.05 -2.24
CA GLU A 16 -26.51 21.33 -2.94
C GLU A 16 -25.15 21.49 -3.61
N THR A 17 -24.09 20.93 -3.01
CA THR A 17 -22.73 20.96 -3.56
C THR A 17 -22.57 20.21 -4.89
N MET A 18 -23.53 19.35 -5.24
CA MET A 18 -23.56 18.67 -6.55
C MET A 18 -24.20 19.53 -7.64
N ILE A 19 -24.91 20.58 -7.25
CA ILE A 19 -25.69 21.44 -8.14
C ILE A 19 -25.08 22.84 -8.21
N ALA A 20 -24.43 23.29 -7.14
CA ALA A 20 -23.75 24.56 -7.03
C ALA A 20 -22.23 24.37 -7.11
N ASP A 21 -21.60 25.14 -8.00
CA ASP A 21 -20.17 25.10 -8.33
C ASP A 21 -19.24 25.68 -7.23
N ALA A 22 -19.79 26.00 -6.06
CA ALA A 22 -19.12 26.77 -5.01
C ALA A 22 -18.61 25.91 -3.83
N ALA A 23 -18.70 24.58 -3.91
CA ALA A 23 -18.29 23.72 -2.83
C ALA A 23 -16.77 23.47 -2.83
N ASN A 24 -16.14 23.57 -1.66
CA ASN A 24 -14.77 23.12 -1.45
C ASN A 24 -14.65 21.63 -1.85
N TYR A 25 -13.56 21.26 -2.54
CA TYR A 25 -13.34 19.90 -3.07
C TYR A 25 -13.48 18.81 -1.99
N ALA A 26 -13.00 19.08 -0.77
CA ALA A 26 -13.14 18.16 0.36
C ALA A 26 -14.61 17.91 0.74
N THR A 27 -15.41 18.98 0.86
CA THR A 27 -16.84 18.92 1.15
C THR A 27 -17.61 18.25 0.02
N ALA A 28 -17.23 18.50 -1.24
CA ALA A 28 -17.86 17.86 -2.40
C ALA A 28 -17.63 16.33 -2.43
N LYS A 29 -16.44 15.86 -2.02
CA LYS A 29 -16.15 14.42 -1.88
C LYS A 29 -17.06 13.77 -0.83
N GLU A 30 -17.18 14.39 0.35
CA GLU A 30 -18.00 13.88 1.45
C GLU A 30 -19.48 13.83 1.07
N HIS A 31 -20.01 14.91 0.49
CA HIS A 31 -21.39 14.93 -0.02
C HIS A 31 -21.62 13.91 -1.14
N ARG A 32 -20.61 13.61 -1.97
CA ARG A 32 -20.70 12.54 -2.97
C ARG A 32 -20.88 11.19 -2.32
N LEU A 33 -20.12 10.90 -1.27
CA LEU A 33 -20.23 9.65 -0.54
C LEU A 33 -21.61 9.50 0.10
N SER A 34 -22.07 10.50 0.86
CA SER A 34 -23.40 10.49 1.48
C SER A 34 -24.52 10.38 0.43
N PHE A 35 -24.40 11.05 -0.71
CA PHE A 35 -25.39 10.89 -1.80
C PHE A 35 -25.50 9.44 -2.29
N TYR A 36 -24.37 8.74 -2.46
CA TYR A 36 -24.40 7.34 -2.85
C TYR A 36 -25.02 6.46 -1.76
N GLN A 37 -24.58 6.61 -0.51
CA GLN A 37 -25.01 5.79 0.62
C GLN A 37 -26.48 5.99 0.98
N ASP A 38 -26.94 7.25 1.05
CA ASP A 38 -28.25 7.58 1.60
C ASP A 38 -29.36 7.60 0.53
N THR A 39 -29.00 7.81 -0.74
CA THR A 39 -29.98 7.99 -1.82
C THR A 39 -29.84 6.99 -2.95
N VAL A 40 -28.65 6.83 -3.52
CA VAL A 40 -28.48 6.01 -4.74
C VAL A 40 -28.59 4.52 -4.42
N ILE A 41 -27.84 4.03 -3.43
CA ILE A 41 -27.82 2.61 -3.06
C ILE A 41 -29.21 2.12 -2.64
N PRO A 42 -29.97 2.79 -1.74
CA PRO A 42 -31.30 2.33 -1.35
C PRO A 42 -32.30 2.28 -2.53
N LYS A 43 -32.20 3.22 -3.47
CA LYS A 43 -33.04 3.21 -4.68
C LYS A 43 -32.63 2.10 -5.64
N ALA A 44 -31.33 1.90 -5.83
CA ALA A 44 -30.81 0.81 -6.65
C ALA A 44 -31.22 -0.55 -6.06
N ASP A 45 -31.20 -0.70 -4.74
CA ASP A 45 -31.65 -1.91 -4.07
C ASP A 45 -33.14 -2.19 -4.32
N GLN A 46 -34.00 -1.17 -4.25
CA GLN A 46 -35.42 -1.32 -4.62
C GLN A 46 -35.61 -1.77 -6.08
N ILE A 47 -34.81 -1.23 -7.00
CA ILE A 47 -34.83 -1.61 -8.42
C ILE A 47 -34.34 -3.05 -8.58
N GLN A 48 -33.26 -3.42 -7.91
CA GLN A 48 -32.70 -4.78 -7.92
C GLN A 48 -33.75 -5.80 -7.46
N HIS A 49 -34.40 -5.54 -6.33
CA HIS A 49 -35.48 -6.38 -5.81
C HIS A 49 -36.66 -6.50 -6.78
N ALA A 50 -37.06 -5.39 -7.42
CA ALA A 50 -38.14 -5.40 -8.40
C ALA A 50 -37.76 -6.23 -9.64
N LEU A 51 -36.54 -6.06 -10.16
CA LEU A 51 -36.05 -6.79 -11.32
C LEU A 51 -35.88 -8.28 -11.04
N ASN A 52 -35.33 -8.63 -9.88
CA ASN A 52 -35.19 -10.03 -9.46
C ASN A 52 -36.54 -10.72 -9.40
N ARG A 53 -37.49 -10.12 -8.69
CA ARG A 53 -38.85 -10.66 -8.54
C ARG A 53 -39.60 -10.79 -9.86
N GLN A 54 -39.45 -9.81 -10.76
CA GLN A 54 -40.23 -9.77 -12.01
C GLN A 54 -39.65 -10.63 -13.12
N LEU A 55 -38.32 -10.80 -13.18
CA LEU A 55 -37.65 -11.39 -14.35
C LEU A 55 -36.64 -12.48 -13.97
N PHE A 56 -35.71 -12.21 -13.07
CA PHE A 56 -34.54 -13.08 -12.87
C PHE A 56 -34.85 -14.33 -12.03
N GLU A 57 -35.66 -14.21 -10.98
CA GLU A 57 -36.04 -15.35 -10.12
C GLU A 57 -36.73 -16.46 -10.92
N ALA A 58 -37.63 -16.09 -11.85
CA ALA A 58 -38.33 -17.03 -12.72
C ALA A 58 -37.38 -17.81 -13.66
N GLN A 59 -36.18 -17.28 -13.90
CA GLN A 59 -35.13 -17.89 -14.72
C GLN A 59 -34.06 -18.59 -13.87
N GLY A 60 -34.19 -18.59 -12.54
CA GLY A 60 -33.18 -19.12 -11.62
C GLY A 60 -31.90 -18.27 -11.57
N LEU A 61 -31.99 -16.99 -11.91
CA LEU A 61 -30.88 -16.03 -11.89
C LEU A 61 -31.08 -14.99 -10.79
N GLU A 62 -29.98 -14.38 -10.38
CA GLU A 62 -29.97 -13.25 -9.44
C GLU A 62 -29.19 -12.10 -10.04
N PHE A 63 -29.81 -10.93 -10.09
CA PHE A 63 -29.19 -9.67 -10.46
C PHE A 63 -28.78 -8.92 -9.18
N VAL A 64 -27.52 -8.50 -9.11
CA VAL A 64 -26.95 -7.75 -7.98
C VAL A 64 -26.12 -6.58 -8.49
N PHE A 65 -26.34 -5.38 -7.95
CA PHE A 65 -25.49 -4.22 -8.20
C PHE A 65 -24.17 -4.33 -7.44
N GLN A 66 -23.06 -4.01 -8.11
CA GLN A 66 -21.73 -3.98 -7.50
C GLN A 66 -21.37 -2.55 -7.07
N PHE A 67 -21.77 -2.17 -5.86
CA PHE A 67 -21.49 -0.83 -5.32
C PHE A 67 -20.02 -0.64 -4.94
N ASP A 68 -19.30 -1.71 -4.63
CA ASP A 68 -17.87 -1.69 -4.26
C ASP A 68 -16.95 -1.20 -5.38
N GLN A 69 -17.46 -1.11 -6.61
CA GLN A 69 -16.74 -0.59 -7.77
C GLN A 69 -16.88 0.94 -7.93
N ILE A 70 -17.66 1.59 -7.07
CA ILE A 70 -17.84 3.04 -7.11
C ILE A 70 -16.62 3.71 -6.48
N GLU A 71 -15.89 4.52 -7.26
CA GLU A 71 -14.66 5.23 -6.83
C GLU A 71 -14.81 5.97 -5.49
N ALA A 72 -15.96 6.61 -5.26
CA ALA A 72 -16.24 7.34 -4.02
C ALA A 72 -16.27 6.42 -2.79
N ILE A 73 -16.76 5.19 -2.94
CA ILE A 73 -16.85 4.17 -1.89
C ILE A 73 -15.49 3.49 -1.70
N GLN A 74 -14.78 3.18 -2.79
CA GLN A 74 -13.44 2.58 -2.72
C GLN A 74 -12.45 3.42 -1.94
N LYS A 75 -12.48 4.74 -2.12
CA LYS A 75 -11.56 5.64 -1.42
C LYS A 75 -11.81 5.66 0.09
N ASP A 76 -13.08 5.58 0.51
CA ASP A 76 -13.45 5.50 1.93
C ASP A 76 -13.02 4.16 2.54
N GLU A 77 -13.25 3.05 1.83
CA GLU A 77 -12.82 1.72 2.29
C GLU A 77 -11.30 1.59 2.37
N ALA A 78 -10.55 2.23 1.45
CA ALA A 78 -9.10 2.28 1.51
C ALA A 78 -8.59 3.05 2.74
N GLU A 79 -9.21 4.19 3.08
CA GLU A 79 -8.90 4.97 4.29
C GLU A 79 -9.18 4.13 5.55
N LYS A 80 -10.29 3.38 5.57
CA LYS A 80 -10.64 2.45 6.66
C LYS A 80 -9.66 1.28 6.77
N ALA A 81 -9.24 0.69 5.65
CA ALA A 81 -8.25 -0.38 5.62
C ALA A 81 -6.88 0.09 6.13
N GLU A 82 -6.46 1.31 5.76
CA GLU A 82 -5.24 1.92 6.29
C GLU A 82 -5.33 2.14 7.81
N TYR A 83 -6.46 2.64 8.31
CA TYR A 83 -6.70 2.78 9.74
C TYR A 83 -6.63 1.43 10.47
N MET A 84 -7.24 0.38 9.93
CA MET A 84 -7.15 -0.97 10.48
C MET A 84 -5.70 -1.48 10.51
N ARG A 85 -4.93 -1.26 9.44
CA ARG A 85 -3.49 -1.59 9.41
C ARG A 85 -2.75 -0.92 10.56
N MET A 86 -2.98 0.37 10.78
CA MET A 86 -2.37 1.12 11.89
C MET A 86 -2.74 0.54 13.27
N LEU A 87 -3.98 0.11 13.47
CA LEU A 87 -4.42 -0.49 14.72
C LEU A 87 -3.77 -1.86 14.98
N VAL A 88 -3.66 -2.69 13.94
CA VAL A 88 -2.99 -4.00 14.01
C VAL A 88 -1.49 -3.84 14.27
N ASP A 89 -0.83 -2.95 13.52
CA ASP A 89 0.61 -2.66 13.69
C ASP A 89 0.91 -2.05 15.07
N GLY A 90 0.00 -1.20 15.55
CA GLY A 90 0.03 -0.62 16.91
C GLY A 90 -0.29 -1.61 18.02
N LYS A 91 -0.64 -2.86 17.69
CA LYS A 91 -1.04 -3.93 18.64
C LYS A 91 -2.23 -3.54 19.51
N ILE A 92 -3.12 -2.68 18.99
CA ILE A 92 -4.36 -2.28 19.66
C ILE A 92 -5.44 -3.33 19.41
N ILE A 93 -5.48 -3.88 18.20
CA ILE A 93 -6.37 -4.98 17.80
C ILE A 93 -5.54 -6.13 17.21
N THR A 94 -6.09 -7.33 17.26
CA THR A 94 -5.52 -8.52 16.61
C THR A 94 -5.85 -8.55 15.13
N LYS A 95 -5.10 -9.37 14.37
CA LYS A 95 -5.38 -9.58 12.93
C LYS A 95 -6.78 -10.16 12.71
N ASP A 96 -7.21 -11.09 13.56
CA ASP A 96 -8.52 -11.73 13.44
C ASP A 96 -9.67 -10.74 13.73
N GLU A 97 -9.50 -9.85 14.71
CA GLU A 97 -10.49 -8.77 14.97
C GLU A 97 -10.59 -7.79 13.79
N ALA A 98 -9.46 -7.47 13.15
CA ALA A 98 -9.45 -6.64 11.93
C ALA A 98 -10.12 -7.35 10.74
N ARG A 99 -9.95 -8.68 10.63
CA ARG A 99 -10.60 -9.50 9.59
C ARG A 99 -12.11 -9.55 9.79
N ASP A 100 -12.57 -9.80 11.01
CA ASP A 100 -13.99 -9.79 11.36
C ASP A 100 -14.65 -8.43 11.05
N ALA A 101 -13.96 -7.33 11.39
CA ALA A 101 -14.44 -5.97 11.10
C ALA A 101 -14.50 -5.63 9.58
N LEU A 102 -13.78 -6.37 8.74
CA LEU A 102 -13.81 -6.28 7.28
C LEU A 102 -14.72 -7.35 6.65
N GLY A 103 -15.38 -8.20 7.45
CA GLY A 103 -16.26 -9.27 6.97
C GLY A 103 -15.53 -10.50 6.45
N TYR A 104 -14.25 -10.66 6.77
CA TYR A 104 -13.47 -11.86 6.44
C TYR A 104 -13.54 -12.89 7.57
N GLU A 105 -13.54 -14.18 7.20
CA GLU A 105 -13.44 -15.27 8.18
C GLU A 105 -12.08 -15.26 8.90
N PRO A 106 -12.02 -15.76 10.15
CA PRO A 106 -10.76 -15.93 10.89
C PRO A 106 -9.75 -16.71 10.07
N MET A 107 -8.47 -16.31 10.15
CA MET A 107 -7.42 -16.94 9.36
C MET A 107 -6.86 -18.15 10.10
N ASP A 108 -6.73 -19.28 9.41
CA ASP A 108 -6.00 -20.43 9.95
C ASP A 108 -4.47 -20.25 9.79
N ALA A 109 -3.70 -21.03 10.56
CA ALA A 109 -2.24 -20.95 10.54
C ALA A 109 -1.61 -21.37 9.19
N ALA A 110 -2.32 -22.15 8.36
CA ALA A 110 -1.82 -22.58 7.05
C ALA A 110 -1.98 -21.45 6.02
N GLN A 111 -3.12 -20.75 6.04
CA GLN A 111 -3.42 -19.56 5.26
C GLN A 111 -2.50 -18.40 5.60
N GLU A 112 -2.15 -18.24 6.89
CA GLU A 112 -1.19 -17.21 7.30
C GLU A 112 0.22 -17.47 6.75
N GLU A 113 0.66 -18.73 6.70
CA GLU A 113 1.96 -19.08 6.13
C GLU A 113 2.01 -18.92 4.60
N GLU A 114 0.89 -19.14 3.91
CA GLU A 114 0.76 -18.92 2.46
C GLU A 114 0.84 -17.43 2.07
N LEU A 115 0.27 -16.55 2.89
CA LEU A 115 0.26 -15.10 2.65
C LEU A 115 1.55 -14.41 3.09
N LYS A 116 2.41 -15.11 3.82
CA LYS A 116 3.71 -14.58 4.25
C LYS A 116 4.51 -14.27 2.98
N PRO A 117 4.93 -13.01 2.77
CA PRO A 117 5.76 -12.70 1.62
C PRO A 117 7.00 -13.61 1.66
N PRO A 118 7.46 -14.12 0.51
CA PRO A 118 8.65 -14.96 0.47
C PRO A 118 9.76 -14.22 1.21
N ALA A 119 10.45 -14.94 2.09
CA ALA A 119 11.55 -14.36 2.85
C ALA A 119 12.47 -13.63 1.85
N PRO A 120 12.85 -12.36 2.12
CA PRO A 120 13.76 -11.66 1.22
C PRO A 120 14.96 -12.55 0.98
N ASP A 121 15.23 -12.84 -0.29
CA ASP A 121 16.30 -13.73 -0.71
C ASP A 121 17.64 -13.06 -0.34
N PHE A 122 18.10 -13.32 0.88
CA PHE A 122 19.43 -12.93 1.33
C PHE A 122 20.50 -13.87 0.75
N THR A 123 20.17 -14.67 -0.27
CA THR A 123 21.20 -15.34 -1.07
C THR A 123 22.17 -14.27 -1.54
N PRO A 124 23.44 -14.29 -1.11
CA PRO A 124 24.43 -13.36 -1.63
C PRO A 124 24.51 -13.66 -3.11
N ASN A 125 23.89 -12.82 -3.94
CA ASN A 125 23.95 -12.98 -5.38
C ASN A 125 25.43 -12.82 -5.76
N PRO A 126 26.15 -13.86 -6.24
CA PRO A 126 27.56 -13.72 -6.61
C PRO A 126 27.72 -12.74 -7.79
N GLN A 127 26.62 -12.42 -8.49
CA GLN A 127 26.57 -11.52 -9.64
C GLN A 127 26.21 -10.08 -9.30
N ASN A 128 25.93 -9.76 -8.03
CA ASN A 128 25.84 -8.38 -7.56
C ASN A 128 26.84 -8.15 -6.43
N ASN A 129 28.07 -8.63 -6.64
CA ASN A 129 29.20 -7.87 -6.16
C ASN A 129 29.04 -6.50 -6.87
N PRO A 130 28.94 -5.35 -6.17
CA PRO A 130 29.30 -4.12 -6.85
C PRO A 130 30.66 -4.43 -7.46
N GLN A 131 30.75 -4.38 -8.79
CA GLN A 131 32.03 -4.25 -9.45
C GLN A 131 32.57 -2.94 -8.89
N ASN A 132 33.18 -3.01 -7.71
CA ASN A 132 34.16 -2.05 -7.31
C ASN A 132 35.09 -2.05 -8.52
N PRO A 133 35.21 -0.92 -9.26
CA PRO A 133 36.02 -0.89 -10.46
C PRO A 133 37.31 -1.58 -10.07
N GLN A 134 37.64 -2.69 -10.74
CA GLN A 134 38.97 -3.24 -10.60
C GLN A 134 39.87 -2.04 -10.86
N PRO A 135 40.71 -1.62 -9.90
CA PRO A 135 41.68 -0.59 -10.22
C PRO A 135 42.43 -1.16 -11.41
N ASP A 136 42.34 -0.47 -12.55
CA ASP A 136 43.31 -0.67 -13.62
C ASP A 136 44.66 -0.54 -12.92
N VAL A 137 45.33 -1.66 -12.71
CA VAL A 137 46.65 -1.67 -12.11
C VAL A 137 47.61 -1.20 -13.19
N GLU A 138 47.52 0.09 -13.52
CA GLU A 138 48.74 0.84 -13.77
C GLU A 138 49.56 0.69 -12.50
N PRO A 139 50.80 0.15 -12.57
CA PRO A 139 51.64 0.07 -11.40
C PRO A 139 51.89 1.50 -10.92
N ASP A 140 51.16 1.92 -9.89
CA ASP A 140 51.39 3.19 -9.21
C ASP A 140 52.85 3.18 -8.76
N VAL A 141 53.65 4.01 -9.45
CA VAL A 141 55.08 4.20 -9.21
C VAL A 141 55.39 4.50 -7.74
N ASN A 142 54.41 5.01 -6.98
CA ASN A 142 54.55 5.25 -5.55
C ASN A 142 54.43 3.99 -4.69
N GLN A 143 53.69 2.96 -5.13
CA GLN A 143 53.49 1.74 -4.36
C GLN A 143 54.75 0.87 -4.35
N LYS A 144 55.45 0.76 -5.49
CA LYS A 144 56.78 0.12 -5.56
C LYS A 144 57.84 0.89 -4.77
N ALA A 145 57.81 2.21 -4.78
CA ALA A 145 58.73 3.04 -4.00
C ALA A 145 58.50 2.88 -2.49
N LEU A 146 57.24 2.77 -2.07
CA LEU A 146 56.87 2.52 -0.69
C LEU A 146 57.30 1.12 -0.22
N GLU A 147 57.07 0.09 -1.02
CA GLU A 147 57.50 -1.28 -0.73
C GLU A 147 59.03 -1.41 -0.64
N ALA A 148 59.77 -0.74 -1.53
CA ALA A 148 61.23 -0.70 -1.48
C ALA A 148 61.74 0.01 -0.21
N ALA A 149 61.12 1.13 0.17
CA ALA A 149 61.46 1.84 1.41
C ALA A 149 61.17 1.00 2.66
N VAL A 150 60.04 0.29 2.69
CA VAL A 150 59.67 -0.61 3.79
C VAL A 150 60.63 -1.79 3.90
N GLN A 151 61.05 -2.38 2.78
CA GLN A 151 62.04 -3.46 2.79
C GLN A 151 63.42 -2.99 3.25
N ASP A 152 63.85 -1.81 2.82
CA ASP A 152 65.13 -1.25 3.26
C ASP A 152 65.14 -0.90 4.74
N ASP A 153 64.02 -0.42 5.27
CA ASP A 153 63.88 -0.23 6.71
C ASP A 153 63.93 -1.58 7.43
N LEU A 154 63.18 -2.59 6.99
CA LEU A 154 63.22 -3.92 7.59
C LEU A 154 64.64 -4.52 7.65
N ARG A 155 65.43 -4.39 6.57
CA ARG A 155 66.83 -4.83 6.52
C ARG A 155 67.74 -4.08 7.51
N LYS A 156 67.50 -2.77 7.73
CA LYS A 156 68.25 -1.99 8.72
C LYS A 156 67.96 -2.47 10.15
N TRP A 157 66.71 -2.81 10.43
CA TRP A 157 66.29 -3.34 11.73
C TRP A 157 66.81 -4.76 11.97
N GLU A 158 66.81 -5.63 10.96
CA GLU A 158 67.43 -6.96 11.03
C GLU A 158 68.93 -6.88 11.33
N LYS A 159 69.68 -6.02 10.64
CA LYS A 159 71.12 -5.82 10.91
C LYS A 159 71.39 -5.29 12.32
N LYS A 160 70.52 -4.41 12.85
CA LYS A 160 70.60 -3.95 14.25
C LYS A 160 70.28 -5.06 15.26
N ALA A 161 69.32 -5.93 14.95
CA ALA A 161 68.95 -7.05 15.80
C ALA A 161 70.07 -8.11 15.87
N LEU A 162 70.77 -8.37 14.77
CA LEU A 162 71.91 -9.28 14.71
C LEU A 162 73.22 -8.70 15.27
N SER A 163 73.31 -7.38 15.49
CA SER A 163 74.49 -6.70 16.05
C SER A 163 74.47 -6.60 17.59
N LYS A 164 73.46 -7.15 18.27
CA LYS A 164 73.31 -7.08 19.74
C LYS A 164 73.23 -8.46 20.41
N GLY A 165 73.87 -9.46 19.80
CA GLY A 165 74.18 -10.78 20.35
C GLY A 165 75.68 -11.03 20.36
#